data_AF-A0A7S1GC13-F1
#
_entry.id   AF-A0A7S1GC13-F1
#
_cell.length_a   1.000
_cell.length_b   1.000
_cell.length_c   1.000
_cell.angle_alpha   90.00
_cell.angle_beta   90.00
_cell.angle_gamma   90.00
#
_symmetry.space_group_name_H-M   'P 1'
#
loop_
_entity.id
_entity.type
_entity.pdbx_description
1 polymer ?
#
loop_
_entity_poly.entity_id
_entity_poly.type
_entity_poly.pdbx_seq_one_letter_code
_entity_poly.pdbx_strand_id
1 'polypeptide(L)'
;APRAVTCGARAALGAMGGLNVTMTDRDVEIDEAVDFCFLIICSIFTMSFQGGFALLESGSVSPLHTVHVALKNIADFAVGTVCFMVCGFAFAWGDGSPLAGATGFVSIAVPPSAYANWVFQLSFSATAATIVSGGTAGRMRFGVYAVLSAYMTACVYPFA
;
A
#
# COMPACT_ATOMS: atom_id res chain seq x y z
N ALA A 1 -2.71 -21.07 10.40
CA ALA A 1 -1.85 -20.47 11.44
C ALA A 1 -1.35 -19.15 10.87
N PRO A 2 -1.88 -18.00 11.30
CA PRO A 2 -1.56 -16.75 10.63
C PRO A 2 -0.13 -16.34 11.00
N ARG A 3 0.72 -16.24 9.98
CA ARG A 3 2.07 -15.67 10.10
C ARG A 3 1.91 -14.16 10.23
N ALA A 4 1.76 -13.69 11.47
CA ALA A 4 1.86 -12.29 11.80
C ALA A 4 3.23 -11.76 11.34
N VAL A 5 3.19 -10.65 10.61
CA VAL A 5 4.34 -9.87 10.16
C VAL A 5 4.97 -9.22 11.39
N THR A 6 5.71 -10.00 12.19
CA THR A 6 6.59 -9.50 13.25
C THR A 6 8.03 -9.57 12.74
N CYS A 7 8.36 -8.81 11.70
CA CYS A 7 9.69 -8.80 11.12
C CYS A 7 10.32 -7.41 11.30
N GLY A 8 10.93 -7.23 12.46
CA GLY A 8 11.69 -6.05 12.83
C GLY A 8 12.28 -6.25 14.22
N ALA A 9 11.44 -6.11 15.25
CA ALA A 9 11.87 -6.31 16.64
C ALA A 9 12.14 -7.78 17.00
N ARG A 10 11.31 -8.73 16.51
CA ARG A 10 11.44 -10.16 16.83
C ARG A 10 12.64 -10.88 16.19
N ALA A 11 13.10 -10.40 15.04
CA ALA A 11 14.26 -10.97 14.34
C ALA A 11 15.59 -10.54 14.97
N ALA A 12 15.66 -9.33 15.53
CA ALA A 12 16.83 -8.86 16.29
C ALA A 12 16.98 -9.57 17.65
N LEU A 13 15.86 -9.97 18.27
CA LEU A 13 15.84 -10.62 19.58
C LEU A 13 16.33 -12.09 19.54
N GLY A 14 16.21 -12.77 18.39
CA GLY A 14 16.70 -14.15 18.22
C GLY A 14 18.23 -14.28 18.17
N ALA A 15 18.96 -13.18 17.95
CA ALA A 15 20.42 -13.16 17.83
C ALA A 15 21.15 -12.79 19.13
N MET A 16 20.45 -12.32 20.16
CA MET A 16 21.03 -12.04 21.49
C MET A 16 20.52 -13.06 22.51
N GLY A 17 21.19 -14.20 22.58
CA GLY A 17 20.96 -15.18 23.62
C GLY A 17 21.08 -14.56 25.01
N GLY A 18 20.05 -14.72 25.84
CA GLY A 18 20.19 -14.67 27.29
C GLY A 18 19.74 -13.41 28.03
N LEU A 19 18.79 -12.62 27.54
CA LEU A 19 18.13 -11.61 28.38
C LEU A 19 16.64 -11.93 28.53
N ASN A 20 16.29 -12.56 29.65
CA ASN A 20 14.91 -12.72 30.12
C ASN A 20 14.37 -11.35 30.57
N VAL A 21 14.06 -10.47 29.61
CA VAL A 21 13.09 -9.42 29.85
C VAL A 21 11.74 -10.11 29.85
N THR A 22 11.21 -10.35 31.04
CA THR A 22 9.76 -10.57 31.19
C THR A 22 9.09 -9.28 30.74
N MET A 23 8.84 -9.15 29.44
CA MET A 23 7.97 -8.10 28.91
C MET A 23 6.66 -8.24 29.66
N THR A 24 6.34 -7.24 30.46
CA THR A 24 5.03 -7.15 31.09
C THR A 24 4.02 -7.00 29.96
N ASP A 25 2.82 -7.55 30.09
CA ASP A 25 1.76 -7.45 29.07
C ASP A 25 1.54 -6.00 28.58
N ARG A 26 1.77 -5.02 29.48
CA ARG A 26 1.76 -3.58 29.17
C ARG A 26 2.87 -3.11 28.24
N ASP A 27 4.07 -3.70 28.31
CA ASP A 27 5.21 -3.29 27.48
C ASP A 27 4.95 -3.70 26.00
N VAL A 28 4.29 -4.85 25.80
CA VAL A 28 3.88 -5.33 24.46
C VAL A 28 2.77 -4.45 23.88
N GLU A 29 1.79 -4.05 24.68
CA GLU A 29 0.69 -3.17 24.24
C GLU A 29 1.20 -1.78 23.84
N ILE A 30 2.19 -1.25 24.57
CA ILE A 30 2.82 0.04 24.25
C ILE A 30 3.59 -0.06 22.92
N ASP A 31 4.37 -1.13 22.71
CA ASP A 31 5.10 -1.33 21.45
C ASP A 31 4.14 -1.43 20.25
N GLU A 32 3.04 -2.19 20.36
CA GLU A 32 2.03 -2.29 19.30
C GLU A 32 1.35 -0.94 18.99
N ALA A 33 1.08 -0.13 20.02
CA ALA A 33 0.48 1.20 19.84
C ALA A 33 1.45 2.18 19.16
N VAL A 34 2.75 2.11 19.48
CA VAL A 34 3.80 2.92 18.85
C VAL A 34 3.95 2.54 17.38
N ASP A 35 4.01 1.24 17.06
CA ASP A 35 4.08 0.75 15.69
C ASP A 35 2.86 1.17 14.87
N PHE A 36 1.66 1.09 15.46
CA PHE A 36 0.43 1.55 14.82
C PHE A 36 0.49 3.05 14.48
N CYS A 37 0.87 3.89 15.45
CA CYS A 37 1.01 5.33 15.24
C CYS A 37 2.05 5.64 14.15
N PHE A 38 3.20 4.95 14.19
CA PHE A 38 4.27 5.12 13.22
C PHE A 38 3.79 4.80 11.80
N LEU A 39 3.13 3.66 11.59
CA LEU A 39 2.62 3.25 10.27
C LEU A 39 1.58 4.23 9.72
N ILE A 40 0.69 4.76 10.57
CA ILE A 40 -0.31 5.75 10.13
C ILE A 40 0.35 7.07 9.75
N ILE A 41 1.33 7.56 10.54
CA ILE A 41 2.08 8.77 10.18
C ILE A 41 2.80 8.55 8.86
N CYS A 42 3.52 7.45 8.68
CA CYS A 42 4.19 7.14 7.43
C CYS A 42 3.21 7.04 6.25
N SER A 43 2.04 6.46 6.45
CA SER A 43 0.99 6.40 5.43
C SER A 43 0.50 7.78 5.00
N ILE A 44 0.30 8.72 5.93
CA ILE A 44 -0.09 10.11 5.61
C ILE A 44 1.00 10.81 4.78
N PHE A 45 2.27 10.59 5.11
CA PHE A 45 3.40 11.11 4.32
C PHE A 45 3.39 10.54 2.90
N THR A 46 3.22 9.23 2.76
CA THR A 46 3.16 8.56 1.44
C THR A 46 1.94 9.00 0.64
N MET A 47 0.77 9.18 1.26
CA MET A 47 -0.43 9.72 0.61
C MET A 47 -0.19 11.11 0.02
N SER A 48 0.63 11.94 0.69
CA SER A 48 0.99 13.27 0.21
C SER A 48 1.82 13.25 -1.08
N PHE A 49 2.46 12.12 -1.42
CA PHE A 49 3.19 11.97 -2.68
C PHE A 49 2.29 12.03 -3.90
N GLN A 50 1.03 11.59 -3.80
CA GLN A 50 0.10 11.64 -4.94
C GLN A 50 -0.17 13.08 -5.37
N GLY A 51 -0.32 14.00 -4.41
CA GLY A 51 -0.41 15.44 -4.70
C GLY A 51 0.87 16.00 -5.33
N GLY A 52 2.05 15.53 -4.87
CA GLY A 52 3.34 15.90 -5.46
C GLY A 52 3.49 15.44 -6.91
N PHE A 53 3.14 14.18 -7.19
CA PHE A 53 3.20 13.62 -8.55
C PHE A 53 2.18 14.28 -9.49
N ALA A 54 0.99 14.61 -9.00
CA ALA A 54 0.01 15.37 -9.78
C ALA A 54 0.57 16.71 -10.26
N LEU A 55 1.28 17.44 -9.39
CA LEU A 55 1.92 18.72 -9.73
C LEU A 55 3.07 18.53 -10.72
N LEU A 56 3.92 17.52 -10.54
CA LEU A 56 5.05 17.25 -11.44
C LEU A 56 4.60 16.81 -12.83
N GLU A 57 3.59 15.96 -12.94
CA GLU A 57 3.06 15.49 -14.22
C GLU A 57 2.28 16.59 -14.95
N SER A 58 1.47 17.36 -14.23
CA SER A 58 0.71 18.48 -14.80
C SER A 58 1.64 19.60 -15.30
N GLY A 59 2.77 19.83 -14.62
CA GLY A 59 3.79 20.80 -15.01
C GLY A 59 4.72 20.36 -16.15
N SER A 60 4.85 19.05 -16.38
CA SER A 60 5.73 18.49 -17.42
C SER A 60 5.07 18.35 -18.80
N VAL A 61 3.76 18.65 -18.90
CA VAL A 61 2.97 18.48 -20.13
C VAL A 61 2.47 19.83 -20.62
N SER A 62 2.26 19.95 -21.93
CA SER A 62 1.67 21.16 -22.53
C SER A 62 0.33 21.52 -21.89
N PRO A 63 0.04 22.83 -21.71
CA PRO A 63 -1.15 23.34 -21.01
C PRO A 63 -2.47 22.87 -21.63
N LEU A 64 -2.48 22.54 -22.93
CA LEU A 64 -3.65 22.02 -23.65
C LEU A 64 -4.08 20.62 -23.17
N HIS A 65 -3.19 19.86 -22.54
CA HIS A 65 -3.45 18.47 -22.12
C HIS A 65 -3.31 18.27 -20.60
N THR A 66 -2.99 19.33 -19.85
CA THR A 66 -2.79 19.30 -18.39
C THR A 66 -4.01 18.79 -17.62
N VAL A 67 -5.24 19.17 -18.02
CA VAL A 67 -6.48 18.73 -17.35
C VAL A 67 -6.65 17.21 -17.45
N HIS A 68 -6.34 16.63 -18.61
CA HIS A 68 -6.42 15.17 -18.79
C HIS A 68 -5.37 14.41 -17.97
N VAL A 69 -4.23 15.04 -17.68
CA VAL A 69 -3.20 14.46 -16.82
C VAL A 69 -3.63 14.53 -15.36
N ALA A 70 -4.15 15.68 -14.90
CA ALA A 70 -4.66 15.83 -13.54
C ALA A 70 -5.81 14.84 -13.23
N LEU A 71 -6.73 14.65 -14.18
CA LEU A 71 -7.82 13.68 -14.04
C LEU A 71 -7.32 12.23 -13.93
N LYS A 72 -6.23 11.87 -14.62
CA LYS A 72 -5.62 10.54 -14.48
C LYS A 72 -5.09 10.31 -13.09
N ASN A 73 -4.42 11.29 -12.50
CA ASN A 73 -3.85 11.16 -11.16
C ASN A 73 -4.95 10.95 -10.08
N ILE A 74 -6.07 11.67 -10.19
CA ILE A 74 -7.23 11.46 -9.30
C ILE A 74 -7.86 10.09 -9.52
N ALA A 75 -8.04 9.69 -10.78
CA ALA A 75 -8.59 8.38 -11.12
C ALA A 75 -7.68 7.23 -10.65
N ASP A 76 -6.37 7.44 -10.66
CA ASP A 76 -5.38 6.48 -10.22
C ASP A 76 -5.57 6.12 -8.74
N PHE A 77 -5.76 7.16 -7.91
CA PHE A 77 -6.02 6.96 -6.50
C PHE A 77 -7.35 6.24 -6.25
N ALA A 78 -8.40 6.65 -6.95
CA ALA A 78 -9.73 6.07 -6.77
C ALA A 78 -9.79 4.60 -7.22
N VAL A 79 -9.30 4.31 -8.43
CA VAL A 79 -9.29 2.94 -8.99
C VAL A 79 -8.31 2.07 -8.21
N GLY A 80 -7.11 2.57 -7.90
CA GLY A 80 -6.11 1.84 -7.13
C GLY A 80 -6.60 1.46 -5.74
N THR A 81 -7.28 2.37 -5.03
CA THR A 81 -7.88 2.10 -3.71
C THR A 81 -8.94 1.00 -3.80
N VAL A 82 -9.85 1.08 -4.77
CA VAL A 82 -10.92 0.08 -4.94
C VAL A 82 -10.35 -1.28 -5.32
N CYS A 83 -9.40 -1.34 -6.26
CA CYS A 83 -8.76 -2.59 -6.68
C CYS A 83 -7.96 -3.23 -5.55
N PHE A 84 -7.20 -2.43 -4.80
CA PHE A 84 -6.44 -2.94 -3.66
C PHE A 84 -7.35 -3.47 -2.54
N MET A 85 -8.48 -2.82 -2.30
CA MET A 85 -9.49 -3.27 -1.34
C MET A 85 -10.15 -4.59 -1.76
N VAL A 86 -10.47 -4.75 -3.05
CA VAL A 86 -11.20 -5.92 -3.55
C VAL A 86 -10.31 -7.15 -3.59
N CYS A 87 -9.10 -7.05 -4.15
CA CYS A 87 -8.23 -8.20 -4.38
C CYS A 87 -6.76 -8.00 -4.02
N GLY A 88 -6.22 -6.76 -4.08
CA GLY A 88 -4.78 -6.53 -3.87
C GLY A 88 -4.29 -6.98 -2.49
N PHE A 89 -5.02 -6.64 -1.42
CA PHE A 89 -4.64 -7.07 -0.08
C PHE A 89 -4.77 -8.59 0.13
N ALA A 90 -5.80 -9.19 -0.48
CA ALA A 90 -6.04 -10.63 -0.40
C ALA A 90 -4.91 -11.44 -1.03
N PHE A 91 -4.33 -10.96 -2.13
CA PHE A 91 -3.23 -11.68 -2.79
C PHE A 91 -1.90 -11.57 -2.03
N ALA A 92 -1.62 -10.44 -1.38
CA ALA A 92 -0.36 -10.22 -0.66
C ALA A 92 -0.37 -10.81 0.76
N TRP A 93 -1.48 -10.72 1.49
CA TRP A 93 -1.58 -11.12 2.90
C TRP A 93 -2.65 -12.16 3.19
N GLY A 94 -3.32 -12.70 2.18
CA GLY A 94 -4.29 -13.78 2.35
C GLY A 94 -3.63 -15.11 2.72
N ASP A 95 -4.30 -15.90 3.56
CA ASP A 95 -3.89 -17.27 3.85
C ASP A 95 -4.05 -18.14 2.59
N GLY A 96 -2.96 -18.77 2.15
CA GLY A 96 -2.94 -19.53 0.89
C GLY A 96 -1.54 -19.86 0.39
N SER A 97 -1.43 -20.16 -0.90
CA SER A 97 -0.14 -20.37 -1.56
C SER A 97 0.57 -19.03 -1.79
N PRO A 98 1.92 -18.99 -1.90
CA PRO A 98 2.67 -17.75 -2.14
C PRO A 98 2.28 -16.99 -3.42
N LEU A 99 1.55 -17.65 -4.33
CA LEU A 99 1.09 -17.12 -5.63
C LEU A 99 -0.42 -16.85 -5.68
N ALA A 100 -1.17 -17.22 -4.64
CA ALA A 100 -2.60 -16.96 -4.56
C ALA A 100 -3.06 -17.06 -3.10
N GLY A 101 -3.17 -15.92 -2.42
CA GLY A 101 -3.92 -15.82 -1.17
C GLY A 101 -5.40 -16.10 -1.43
N ALA A 102 -6.00 -17.04 -0.68
CA ALA A 102 -7.37 -17.50 -0.89
C ALA A 102 -8.38 -16.82 0.07
N THR A 103 -7.90 -16.01 1.01
CA THR A 103 -8.71 -15.35 2.04
C THR A 103 -8.44 -13.84 2.07
N GLY A 104 -9.42 -13.04 2.49
CA GLY A 104 -9.25 -11.57 2.65
C GLY A 104 -9.74 -10.69 1.50
N PHE A 105 -10.49 -11.23 0.53
CA PHE A 105 -11.14 -10.42 -0.50
C PHE A 105 -12.14 -9.43 0.12
N VAL A 106 -12.21 -8.22 -0.45
CA VAL A 106 -13.11 -7.12 -0.02
C VAL A 106 -12.83 -6.64 1.42
N SER A 107 -11.61 -6.84 1.95
CA SER A 107 -11.24 -6.49 3.34
C SER A 107 -12.15 -7.10 4.43
N ILE A 108 -12.97 -8.10 4.13
CA ILE A 108 -13.96 -8.69 5.06
C ILE A 108 -13.32 -9.45 6.23
N ALA A 109 -12.08 -9.91 6.06
CA ALA A 109 -11.38 -10.75 7.04
C ALA A 109 -10.11 -10.10 7.65
N VAL A 110 -9.96 -8.77 7.53
CA VAL A 110 -8.77 -8.08 8.07
C VAL A 110 -8.94 -7.85 9.58
N PRO A 111 -8.06 -8.39 10.45
CA PRO A 111 -8.15 -8.14 11.88
C PRO A 111 -7.84 -6.66 12.20
N PRO A 112 -8.41 -6.09 13.28
CA PRO A 112 -8.21 -4.68 13.63
C PRO A 112 -6.75 -4.25 13.76
N SER A 113 -5.89 -5.13 14.26
CA SER A 113 -4.44 -4.89 14.39
C SER A 113 -3.71 -4.78 13.04
N ALA A 114 -4.29 -5.29 11.95
CA ALA A 114 -3.70 -5.25 10.62
C ALA A 114 -4.14 -4.03 9.80
N TYR A 115 -5.07 -3.20 10.28
CA TYR A 115 -5.52 -2.02 9.51
C TYR A 115 -4.42 -0.99 9.28
N ALA A 116 -3.54 -0.75 10.25
CA ALA A 116 -2.40 0.16 10.03
C ALA A 116 -1.50 -0.31 8.88
N ASN A 117 -1.20 -1.61 8.85
CA ASN A 117 -0.46 -2.22 7.74
C ASN A 117 -1.25 -2.15 6.43
N TRP A 118 -2.56 -2.38 6.45
CA TRP A 118 -3.41 -2.28 5.27
C TRP A 118 -3.36 -0.88 4.63
N VAL A 119 -3.56 0.18 5.42
CA VAL A 119 -3.54 1.57 4.93
C VAL A 119 -2.13 1.96 4.44
N PHE A 120 -1.10 1.55 5.18
CA PHE A 120 0.29 1.76 4.79
C PHE A 120 0.59 1.13 3.43
N GLN A 121 0.24 -0.14 3.23
CA GLN A 121 0.49 -0.88 1.99
C GLN A 121 -0.36 -0.36 0.82
N LEU A 122 -1.61 0.01 1.07
CA LEU A 122 -2.44 0.70 0.09
C LEU A 122 -1.78 1.99 -0.40
N SER A 123 -1.16 2.75 0.50
CA SER A 123 -0.50 4.01 0.16
C SER A 123 0.71 3.79 -0.76
N PHE A 124 1.50 2.75 -0.51
CA PHE A 124 2.63 2.38 -1.37
C PHE A 124 2.17 1.82 -2.72
N SER A 125 1.12 1.00 -2.73
CA SER A 125 0.54 0.45 -3.97
C SER A 125 0.01 1.55 -4.90
N ALA A 126 -0.74 2.51 -4.34
CA ALA A 126 -1.24 3.68 -5.09
C ALA A 126 -0.07 4.53 -5.63
N THR A 127 0.98 4.72 -4.84
CA THR A 127 2.18 5.46 -5.27
C THR A 127 2.92 4.75 -6.40
N ALA A 128 3.02 3.41 -6.35
CA ALA A 128 3.64 2.64 -7.41
C ALA A 128 2.88 2.78 -8.75
N ALA A 129 1.54 2.76 -8.72
CA ALA A 129 0.71 3.01 -9.91
C ALA A 129 0.97 4.40 -10.50
N THR A 130 1.10 5.42 -9.63
CA THR A 130 1.26 6.81 -10.08
C THR A 130 2.63 7.09 -10.71
N ILE A 131 3.70 6.41 -10.27
CA ILE A 131 5.02 6.53 -10.93
C ILE A 131 4.94 6.08 -12.39
N VAL A 132 4.12 5.07 -12.68
CA VAL A 132 3.90 4.57 -14.05
C VAL A 132 3.09 5.57 -14.90
N SER A 133 2.20 6.36 -14.28
CA SER A 133 1.55 7.52 -14.92
C SER A 133 2.58 8.50 -15.46
N GLY A 134 3.56 8.88 -14.64
CA GLY A 134 4.55 9.88 -14.99
C GLY A 134 5.36 9.50 -16.24
N GLY A 135 5.70 8.22 -16.39
CA GLY A 135 6.40 7.72 -17.58
C GLY A 135 5.57 7.73 -18.86
N THR A 136 4.24 7.79 -18.75
CA THR A 136 3.29 7.67 -19.85
C THR A 136 2.47 8.95 -20.09
N ALA A 137 2.88 10.05 -19.45
CA ALA A 137 2.25 11.35 -19.54
C ALA A 137 2.11 11.81 -21.01
N GLY A 138 0.91 12.26 -21.38
CA GLY A 138 0.60 12.82 -22.70
C GLY A 138 0.38 11.83 -23.86
N ARG A 139 0.61 10.51 -23.70
CA ARG A 139 0.53 9.53 -24.82
C ARG A 139 -0.55 8.45 -24.68
N MET A 140 -1.10 8.22 -23.49
CA MET A 140 -2.11 7.18 -23.25
C MET A 140 -3.54 7.70 -23.15
N ARG A 141 -4.50 6.93 -23.65
CA ARG A 141 -5.94 7.16 -23.46
C ARG A 141 -6.33 6.92 -21.99
N PHE A 142 -7.26 7.72 -21.47
CA PHE A 142 -7.72 7.64 -20.06
C PHE A 142 -8.22 6.25 -19.67
N GLY A 143 -9.03 5.60 -20.51
CA GLY A 143 -9.55 4.26 -20.21
C GLY A 143 -8.48 3.17 -20.12
N VAL A 144 -7.45 3.23 -20.97
CA VAL A 144 -6.33 2.27 -20.93
C VAL A 144 -5.50 2.48 -19.67
N TYR A 145 -5.34 3.74 -19.26
CA TYR A 145 -4.66 4.10 -18.02
C TYR A 145 -5.36 3.53 -16.78
N ALA A 146 -6.69 3.61 -16.70
CA ALA A 146 -7.44 3.05 -15.57
C ALA A 146 -7.33 1.51 -15.45
N VAL A 147 -7.21 0.80 -16.58
CA VAL A 147 -6.96 -0.64 -16.57
C VAL A 147 -5.53 -0.95 -16.14
N LEU A 148 -4.56 -0.12 -16.55
CA LEU A 148 -3.17 -0.26 -16.14
C LEU A 148 -3.01 -0.05 -14.63
N SER A 149 -3.68 0.95 -14.04
CA SER A 149 -3.63 1.21 -12.60
C SER A 149 -4.30 0.10 -11.78
N ALA A 150 -5.43 -0.42 -12.28
CA ALA A 150 -6.06 -1.60 -11.70
C ALA A 150 -5.13 -2.82 -11.74
N TYR A 151 -4.45 -3.06 -12.86
CA TYR A 151 -3.51 -4.17 -12.99
C TYR A 151 -2.27 -4.02 -12.08
N MET A 152 -1.74 -2.79 -11.95
CA MET A 152 -0.61 -2.52 -11.06
C MET A 152 -0.95 -2.78 -9.60
N THR A 153 -2.12 -2.32 -9.14
CA THR A 153 -2.55 -2.45 -7.74
C THR A 153 -3.10 -3.84 -7.40
N ALA A 154 -3.71 -4.54 -8.36
CA ALA A 154 -4.29 -5.88 -8.14
C ALA A 154 -3.31 -7.03 -8.38
N CYS A 155 -2.34 -6.90 -9.30
CA CYS A 155 -1.46 -8.00 -9.68
C CYS A 155 0.02 -7.68 -9.41
N VAL A 156 0.54 -6.58 -9.93
CA VAL A 156 2.00 -6.32 -9.85
C VAL A 156 2.43 -6.08 -8.41
N TYR A 157 1.74 -5.22 -7.67
CA TYR A 157 2.10 -4.90 -6.29
C TYR A 157 1.97 -6.09 -5.34
N PRO A 158 0.92 -6.92 -5.39
CA PRO A 158 0.80 -8.06 -4.47
C PRO A 158 1.79 -9.20 -4.71
N PHE A 159 2.34 -9.32 -5.93
CA PHE A 159 3.29 -10.39 -6.31
C PHE A 159 4.77 -9.95 -6.29
N ALA A 160 5.04 -8.65 -6.17
CA ALA A 160 6.39 -8.09 -6.11
C ALA A 160 6.96 -8.17 -4.69
#